data_AF-A0A1A6HPE8-F1
#
_entry.id   AF-A0A1A6HPE8-F1
#
_cell.length_a   1.000
_cell.length_b   1.000
_cell.length_c   1.000
_cell.angle_alpha   90.00
_cell.angle_beta   90.00
_cell.angle_gamma   90.00
#
_symmetry.space_group_name_H-M   'P 1'
#
loop_
_entity.id
_entity.type
_entity.pdbx_description
1 polymer ?
#
loop_
_entity_poly.entity_id
_entity_poly.type
_entity_poly.pdbx_seq_one_letter_code
_entity_poly.pdbx_strand_id
1 'polypeptide(L)'
;SQLTQRASDIMNLDVIKGKPILILWSQRNPSLRKSGVGNVFIKNLDKSIDNKALYDTFSAFGNILSCKVVCDENGSKDYAFVHLETQEAATKATEKMNGMLLND
;
A
#
# COMPACT_ATOMS: atom_id res chain seq x y z
N SER A 1 -18.01 -11.64 1.40
CA SER A 1 -19.31 -11.01 1.72
C SER A 1 -19.06 -9.57 2.14
N GLN A 2 -20.10 -8.74 2.25
CA GLN A 2 -19.96 -7.33 2.69
C GLN A 2 -19.32 -7.20 4.09
N LEU A 3 -19.50 -8.23 4.94
CA LEU A 3 -18.83 -8.38 6.23
C LEU A 3 -17.32 -8.61 6.10
N THR A 4 -16.88 -9.38 5.10
CA THR A 4 -15.45 -9.63 4.83
C THR A 4 -14.76 -8.35 4.35
N GLN A 5 -15.42 -7.55 3.51
CA GLN A 5 -14.90 -6.26 3.05
C GLN A 5 -14.72 -5.30 4.24
N ARG A 6 -15.78 -5.12 5.06
CA ARG A 6 -15.72 -4.28 6.26
C ARG A 6 -14.68 -4.74 7.26
N ALA A 7 -14.56 -6.05 7.50
CA ALA A 7 -13.54 -6.57 8.41
C ALA A 7 -12.12 -6.30 7.89
N SER A 8 -11.90 -6.42 6.58
CA SER A 8 -10.62 -6.09 5.96
C SER A 8 -10.29 -4.61 6.09
N ASP A 9 -11.27 -3.72 5.94
CA ASP A 9 -11.06 -2.27 6.04
C ASP A 9 -10.84 -1.81 7.48
N ILE A 10 -11.54 -2.42 8.45
CA ILE A 10 -11.50 -2.03 9.87
C ILE A 10 -10.28 -2.60 10.59
N MET A 11 -9.92 -3.86 10.31
CA MET A 11 -8.84 -4.57 11.02
C MET A 11 -7.51 -4.56 10.24
N ASN A 12 -7.44 -3.90 9.07
CA ASN A 12 -6.18 -3.74 8.38
C ASN A 12 -5.24 -2.92 9.26
N LEU A 13 -4.00 -3.38 9.42
CA LEU A 13 -2.94 -2.72 10.17
C LEU A 13 -3.11 -2.74 11.70
N ASP A 14 -4.11 -3.45 12.22
CA ASP A 14 -4.21 -3.72 13.66
C ASP A 14 -2.95 -4.44 14.17
N VAL A 15 -2.50 -4.05 15.36
CA VAL A 15 -1.28 -4.59 15.95
C VAL A 15 -1.61 -5.85 16.75
N ILE A 16 -1.20 -7.01 16.23
CA ILE A 16 -1.28 -8.29 16.94
C ILE A 16 0.13 -8.72 17.33
N LYS A 17 0.39 -8.85 18.63
CA LYS A 17 1.72 -9.22 19.19
C LYS A 17 2.87 -8.31 18.71
N GLY A 18 2.62 -7.00 18.66
CA GLY A 18 3.60 -6.01 18.23
C GLY A 18 3.84 -5.94 16.72
N LYS A 19 3.13 -6.72 15.91
CA LYS A 19 3.23 -6.69 14.44
C LYS A 19 1.90 -6.26 13.83
N PRO A 20 1.87 -5.21 12.98
CA PRO A 20 0.68 -4.85 12.24
C PRO A 20 0.33 -5.97 11.25
N ILE A 21 -0.90 -6.46 11.30
CA ILE A 21 -1.40 -7.45 10.35
C ILE A 21 -1.90 -6.77 9.08
N LEU A 22 -1.74 -7.44 7.94
CA LEU A 22 -2.27 -6.98 6.66
C LEU A 22 -3.35 -7.97 6.22
N ILE A 23 -4.60 -7.54 6.23
CA ILE A 23 -5.74 -8.36 5.80
C ILE A 23 -5.97 -8.05 4.33
N LEU A 24 -5.78 -9.06 3.49
CA LEU A 24 -5.95 -8.97 2.04
C LEU A 24 -6.91 -10.05 1.56
N TRP A 25 -7.56 -9.80 0.42
CA TRP A 25 -8.33 -10.82 -0.27
C TRP A 25 -7.44 -12.01 -0.63
N SER A 26 -7.99 -13.22 -0.45
CA SER A 26 -7.30 -14.46 -0.78
C SER A 26 -7.06 -14.58 -2.29
N GLN A 27 -5.92 -14.07 -2.75
CA GLN A 27 -5.44 -14.28 -4.11
C GLN A 27 -4.66 -15.59 -4.17
N ARG A 28 -5.29 -16.66 -4.69
CA ARG A 28 -4.71 -18.02 -4.72
C ARG A 28 -3.63 -18.20 -5.79
N ASN A 29 -3.55 -17.29 -6.75
CA ASN A 29 -2.50 -17.31 -7.77
C ASN A 29 -1.27 -16.51 -7.26
N PRO A 30 -0.19 -17.18 -6.81
CA PRO A 30 1.00 -16.50 -6.31
C PRO A 30 1.76 -15.77 -7.41
N SER A 31 1.52 -16.10 -8.70
CA SER A 31 2.24 -15.54 -9.84
C SER A 31 2.07 -14.03 -9.93
N LEU A 32 0.90 -13.50 -9.56
CA LEU A 32 0.62 -12.06 -9.57
C LEU A 32 1.43 -11.29 -8.50
N ARG A 33 1.65 -11.90 -7.33
CA ARG A 33 2.54 -11.32 -6.31
C ARG A 33 4.01 -11.52 -6.63
N LYS A 34 4.38 -12.66 -7.24
CA LYS A 34 5.76 -13.01 -7.58
C LYS A 34 6.29 -12.25 -8.79
N SER A 35 5.43 -11.91 -9.75
CA SER A 35 5.85 -11.18 -10.95
C SER A 35 6.21 -9.73 -10.66
N GLY A 36 5.76 -9.17 -9.53
CA GLY A 36 5.96 -7.76 -9.20
C GLY A 36 5.15 -6.81 -10.10
N VAL A 37 4.31 -7.34 -10.98
CA VAL A 37 3.47 -6.56 -11.89
C VAL A 37 2.50 -5.73 -11.06
N GLY A 38 2.51 -4.41 -11.24
CA GLY A 38 1.67 -3.50 -10.47
C GLY A 38 2.25 -3.04 -9.13
N ASN A 39 3.43 -3.52 -8.72
CA ASN A 39 4.10 -3.05 -7.49
C ASN A 39 4.89 -1.77 -7.73
N VAL A 40 4.65 -0.78 -6.87
CA VAL A 40 5.36 0.50 -6.80
C VAL A 40 6.08 0.56 -5.46
N PHE A 41 7.36 0.91 -5.51
CA PHE A 41 8.20 1.17 -4.34
C PHE A 41 8.40 2.68 -4.17
N ILE A 42 8.14 3.17 -2.97
CA ILE A 42 8.20 4.60 -2.63
C ILE A 42 9.25 4.75 -1.54
N LYS A 43 10.20 5.65 -1.75
CA LYS A 43 11.30 5.94 -0.82
C LYS A 43 11.29 7.42 -0.47
N ASN A 44 11.91 7.78 0.65
CA ASN A 44 12.00 9.15 1.12
C ASN A 44 10.62 9.74 1.49
N LEU A 45 9.74 8.87 1.98
CA LEU A 45 8.40 9.21 2.44
C LEU A 45 8.50 10.01 3.75
N ASP A 46 7.76 11.11 3.82
CA ASP A 46 7.65 11.88 5.06
C ASP A 46 7.05 11.02 6.18
N LYS A 47 7.54 11.20 7.41
CA LYS A 47 7.10 10.40 8.57
C LYS A 47 5.66 10.67 8.98
N SER A 48 5.08 11.78 8.53
CA SER A 48 3.66 12.10 8.72
C SER A 48 2.73 11.31 7.81
N ILE A 49 3.24 10.71 6.72
CA ILE A 49 2.43 9.91 5.80
C ILE A 49 2.18 8.53 6.41
N ASP A 50 0.91 8.27 6.70
CA ASP A 50 0.44 6.96 7.13
C ASP A 50 -0.10 6.13 5.95
N ASN A 51 -0.53 4.90 6.25
CA ASN A 51 -1.11 4.02 5.25
C ASN A 51 -2.38 4.57 4.61
N LYS A 52 -3.15 5.41 5.32
CA LYS A 52 -4.40 5.97 4.82
C LYS A 52 -4.11 7.06 3.80
N ALA A 53 -3.22 7.99 4.11
CA ALA A 53 -2.75 9.03 3.18
C ALA A 53 -2.11 8.42 1.93
N LEU A 54 -1.33 7.35 2.11
CA LEU A 54 -0.78 6.58 1.00
C LEU A 54 -1.86 5.95 0.12
N TYR A 55 -2.85 5.30 0.73
CA TYR A 55 -3.97 4.70 0.01
C TYR A 55 -4.77 5.76 -0.77
N ASP A 56 -5.17 6.84 -0.10
CA ASP A 56 -5.98 7.92 -0.67
C ASP A 56 -5.26 8.52 -1.89
N THR A 57 -3.96 8.80 -1.77
CA THR A 57 -3.14 9.33 -2.87
C THR A 57 -3.09 8.36 -4.05
N PHE A 58 -2.73 7.10 -3.81
CA PHE A 58 -2.46 6.17 -4.90
C PHE A 58 -3.73 5.59 -5.54
N SER A 59 -4.88 5.68 -4.84
CA SER A 59 -6.19 5.25 -5.34
C SER A 59 -6.60 6.02 -6.60
N ALA A 60 -6.08 7.23 -6.79
CA ALA A 60 -6.31 8.04 -7.99
C ALA A 60 -5.69 7.43 -9.27
N PHE A 61 -4.72 6.54 -9.15
CA PHE A 61 -4.06 5.90 -10.31
C PHE A 61 -4.70 4.56 -10.70
N GLY A 62 -5.40 3.91 -9.77
CA GLY A 62 -6.08 2.64 -10.01
C GLY A 62 -6.45 1.93 -8.70
N ASN A 63 -7.07 0.75 -8.85
CA ASN A 63 -7.46 -0.08 -7.72
C ASN A 63 -6.21 -0.59 -6.98
N ILE A 64 -6.11 -0.30 -5.69
CA ILE A 64 -5.02 -0.75 -4.82
C ILE A 64 -5.38 -2.14 -4.26
N LEU A 65 -4.58 -3.14 -4.59
CA LEU A 65 -4.67 -4.47 -4.01
C LEU A 65 -4.09 -4.51 -2.60
N SER A 66 -3.00 -3.78 -2.35
CA SER A 66 -2.39 -3.64 -1.03
C SER A 66 -1.46 -2.44 -0.97
N CYS A 67 -1.42 -1.72 0.14
CA CYS A 67 -0.37 -0.72 0.40
C CYS A 67 0.14 -0.85 1.83
N LYS A 68 1.41 -0.50 2.05
CA LYS A 68 2.04 -0.53 3.37
C LYS A 68 3.20 0.44 3.46
N VAL A 69 3.11 1.38 4.40
CA VAL A 69 4.23 2.12 4.98
C VAL A 69 4.97 1.19 5.93
N VAL A 70 6.28 1.08 5.74
CA VAL A 70 7.10 0.20 6.57
C VAL A 70 7.60 0.99 7.76
N CYS A 71 7.23 0.52 8.95
CA CYS A 71 7.68 1.07 10.23
C CYS A 71 8.46 0.01 11.01
N ASP A 72 9.43 0.45 11.81
CA ASP A 72 10.08 -0.34 12.85
C ASP A 72 9.71 0.17 14.26
N GLU A 73 10.37 -0.38 15.28
CA GLU A 73 10.18 -0.02 16.69
C GLU A 73 10.50 1.46 16.98
N ASN A 74 11.22 2.14 16.08
CA ASN A 74 11.62 3.54 16.19
C ASN A 74 10.76 4.48 15.30
N GLY A 75 9.78 3.95 14.54
CA GLY A 75 8.86 4.72 13.71
C GLY A 75 8.91 4.34 12.22
N SER A 76 8.37 5.21 11.36
CA SER A 76 8.37 4.99 9.90
C SER A 76 9.80 4.95 9.35
N LYS A 77 10.11 3.92 8.56
CA LYS A 77 11.41 3.71 7.94
C LYS A 77 11.61 4.50 6.64
N ASP A 78 10.80 5.52 6.36
CA ASP A 78 10.88 6.38 5.16
C ASP A 78 10.50 5.72 3.82
N TYR A 79 9.96 4.50 3.83
CA TYR A 79 9.54 3.83 2.60
C TYR A 79 8.22 3.09 2.72
N ALA A 80 7.59 2.91 1.56
CA ALA A 80 6.32 2.23 1.42
C ALA A 80 6.25 1.40 0.14
N PHE A 81 5.28 0.48 0.12
CA PHE A 81 4.92 -0.31 -1.04
C PHE A 81 3.45 -0.08 -1.37
N VAL A 82 3.15 0.03 -2.67
CA VAL A 82 1.78 0.06 -3.19
C VAL A 82 1.68 -0.97 -4.31
N HIS A 83 0.72 -1.87 -4.23
CA HIS A 83 0.42 -2.85 -5.24
C HIS A 83 -0.90 -2.46 -5.90
N LEU A 84 -0.84 -2.03 -7.15
CA LEU A 84 -1.98 -1.71 -7.99
C LEU A 84 -2.41 -2.94 -8.79
N GLU A 85 -3.69 -3.00 -9.13
CA GLU A 85 -4.27 -4.12 -9.87
C GLU A 85 -3.67 -4.29 -11.27
N THR A 86 -3.23 -3.20 -11.90
CA THR A 86 -2.68 -3.22 -13.27
C THR A 86 -1.28 -2.63 -13.33
N GLN A 87 -0.48 -3.13 -14.29
CA GLN A 87 0.84 -2.58 -14.59
C GLN A 87 0.74 -1.11 -15.04
N GLU A 88 -0.26 -0.79 -15.85
CA GLU A 88 -0.48 0.55 -16.40
C GLU A 88 -0.71 1.57 -15.28
N ALA A 89 -1.52 1.21 -14.27
CA ALA A 89 -1.74 2.05 -13.10
C ALA A 89 -0.42 2.29 -12.34
N ALA A 90 0.39 1.26 -12.15
CA ALA A 90 1.69 1.38 -11.50
C ALA A 90 2.69 2.23 -12.28
N THR A 91 2.75 2.08 -13.59
CA THR A 91 3.58 2.94 -14.46
C THR A 91 3.14 4.39 -14.34
N LYS A 92 1.83 4.66 -14.47
CA LYS A 92 1.28 6.01 -14.37
C LYS A 92 1.53 6.65 -13.00
N ALA A 93 1.36 5.89 -11.92
CA ALA A 93 1.65 6.35 -10.57
C ALA A 93 3.15 6.68 -10.41
N THR A 94 4.03 5.83 -10.93
CA THR A 94 5.48 6.04 -10.87
C THR A 94 5.88 7.29 -11.65
N GLU A 95 5.41 7.46 -12.88
CA GLU A 95 5.72 8.62 -13.72
C GLU A 95 5.21 9.93 -13.13
N LYS A 96 4.03 9.91 -12.50
CA LYS A 96 3.41 11.13 -11.95
C LYS A 96 3.91 11.49 -10.55
N MET A 97 4.23 10.51 -9.72
CA MET A 97 4.61 10.74 -8.32
C MET A 97 6.11 10.81 -8.10
N ASN A 98 6.93 10.31 -9.03
CA ASN A 98 8.38 10.35 -8.87
C ASN A 98 8.88 11.80 -8.89
N GLY A 99 9.50 12.23 -7.79
CA GLY A 99 9.99 13.60 -7.60
C GLY A 99 8.94 14.62 -7.14
N MET A 100 7.70 14.20 -6.92
CA MET A 100 6.67 15.06 -6.32
C MET A 100 6.79 15.06 -4.79
N LEU A 101 6.48 16.20 -4.18
CA LEU A 101 6.31 16.28 -2.73
C LEU A 101 4.94 15.72 -2.36
N LEU A 102 4.94 14.71 -1.50
CA LEU A 102 3.74 14.13 -0.95
C LEU A 102 3.50 14.73 0.45
N ASN A 103 2.90 15.91 0.48
CA ASN A 103 2.38 16.56 1.69
C ASN A 103 1.48 17.73 1.29
N ASP A 104 0.17 17.58 1.44
CA ASP A 104 -0.78 18.69 1.51
C ASP A 104 -1.92 18.30 2.48
#